data_AF-A0A4P9VTZ1-F1
#
_entry.id   AF-A0A4P9VTZ1-F1
#
_cell.length_a   1.000
_cell.length_b   1.000
_cell.length_c   1.000
_cell.angle_alpha   90.00
_cell.angle_beta   90.00
_cell.angle_gamma   90.00
#
_symmetry.space_group_name_H-M   'P 1'
#
loop_
_entity.id
_entity.type
_entity.pdbx_description
1 polymer ?
#
loop_
_entity_poly.entity_id
_entity_poly.type
_entity_poly.pdbx_seq_one_letter_code
_entity_poly.pdbx_strand_id
1 'polypeptide(L)'
;MSTQIIQFTLIIYLNYNWMIRMKKVTGCFLISLLLLNVNAYSSDSDDDEYKPGTCSGPYFDTLGGCGLSDRNIKTNLVPLQEPLEKIAGIEAYQYKIPYLDYSTLTINFKEEIGVVAQEVKEVYPLAVYQDREKRLLGVNYSRLVVPLIAAVNELNKKVERLEKQLEEQRNEP
;
A
#
# COMPACT_ATOMS: atom_id res chain seq x y z
N MET A 1 -25.92 -51.74 -50.82
CA MET A 1 -25.41 -50.36 -50.68
C MET A 1 -25.65 -49.73 -49.30
N SER A 2 -26.20 -50.44 -48.32
CA SER A 2 -26.60 -49.88 -47.01
C SER A 2 -25.62 -50.14 -45.85
N THR A 3 -24.65 -51.04 -45.99
CA THR A 3 -23.70 -51.38 -44.91
C THR A 3 -22.40 -50.56 -44.91
N GLN A 4 -21.98 -50.01 -46.06
CA GLN A 4 -20.81 -49.13 -46.17
C GLN A 4 -21.04 -47.75 -45.52
N ILE A 5 -22.28 -47.24 -45.54
CA ILE A 5 -22.63 -45.91 -45.00
C ILE A 5 -22.61 -45.90 -43.46
N ILE A 6 -22.95 -47.03 -42.81
CA ILE A 6 -23.00 -47.15 -41.34
C ILE A 6 -21.59 -47.25 -40.74
N GLN A 7 -20.65 -47.90 -41.44
CA GLN A 7 -19.24 -47.95 -41.03
C GLN A 7 -18.58 -46.56 -41.06
N PHE A 8 -18.88 -45.76 -42.08
CA PHE A 8 -18.32 -44.41 -42.22
C PHE A 8 -18.83 -43.44 -41.15
N THR A 9 -20.11 -43.49 -40.77
CA THR A 9 -20.66 -42.61 -39.73
C THR A 9 -20.16 -42.95 -38.33
N LEU A 10 -19.92 -44.24 -38.01
CA LEU A 10 -19.38 -44.64 -36.71
C LEU A 10 -17.90 -44.21 -36.52
N ILE A 11 -17.10 -44.27 -37.60
CA ILE A 11 -15.68 -43.84 -37.60
C ILE A 11 -15.56 -42.32 -37.42
N ILE A 12 -16.48 -41.53 -38.00
CA ILE A 12 -16.51 -40.08 -37.82
C ILE A 12 -16.90 -39.71 -36.38
N TYR A 13 -17.87 -40.42 -35.79
CA TYR A 13 -18.31 -40.15 -34.40
C TYR A 13 -17.25 -40.53 -33.36
N LEU A 14 -16.51 -41.63 -33.57
CA LEU A 14 -15.39 -42.02 -32.71
C LEU A 14 -14.21 -41.04 -32.81
N ASN A 15 -13.90 -40.53 -34.01
CA ASN A 15 -12.86 -39.50 -34.20
C ASN A 15 -13.22 -38.16 -33.56
N TYR A 16 -14.47 -37.73 -33.65
CA TYR A 16 -14.91 -36.45 -33.08
C TYR A 16 -14.81 -36.46 -31.54
N ASN A 17 -15.19 -37.57 -30.90
CA ASN A 17 -15.14 -37.71 -29.45
C ASN A 17 -13.70 -37.83 -28.91
N TRP A 18 -12.80 -38.49 -29.66
CA TRP A 18 -11.36 -38.53 -29.34
C TRP A 18 -10.69 -37.14 -29.49
N MET A 19 -11.06 -36.38 -30.51
CA MET A 19 -10.56 -35.03 -30.74
C MET A 19 -11.04 -34.02 -29.66
N ILE A 20 -12.26 -34.18 -29.13
CA ILE A 20 -12.75 -33.40 -27.98
C ILE A 20 -12.00 -33.76 -26.69
N ARG A 21 -11.61 -35.03 -26.52
CA ARG A 21 -10.85 -35.49 -25.35
C ARG A 21 -9.40 -35.00 -25.36
N MET A 22 -8.78 -34.83 -26.53
CA MET A 22 -7.41 -34.30 -26.65
C MET A 22 -7.31 -32.79 -26.40
N LYS A 23 -8.34 -32.00 -26.73
CA LYS A 23 -8.35 -30.53 -26.48
C LYS A 23 -8.31 -30.14 -24.99
N LYS A 24 -8.76 -31.01 -24.08
CA LYS A 24 -8.68 -30.76 -22.63
C LYS A 24 -7.29 -31.01 -22.04
N VAL A 25 -6.47 -31.83 -22.69
CA VAL A 25 -5.12 -32.19 -22.22
C VAL A 25 -4.07 -31.19 -22.72
N THR A 26 -4.27 -30.60 -23.90
CA THR A 26 -3.36 -29.58 -24.47
C THR A 26 -3.54 -28.18 -23.88
N GLY A 27 -4.62 -27.93 -23.13
CA GLY A 27 -4.85 -26.66 -22.42
C GLY A 27 -4.03 -26.51 -21.13
N CYS A 28 -3.56 -27.61 -20.54
CA CYS A 28 -2.75 -27.58 -19.30
C CYS A 28 -1.25 -27.36 -19.56
N PHE A 29 -0.75 -27.65 -20.75
CA PHE A 29 0.69 -27.52 -21.04
C PHE A 29 1.12 -26.10 -21.44
N LEU A 30 0.18 -25.25 -21.87
CA LEU A 30 0.48 -23.88 -22.32
C LEU A 30 0.34 -22.82 -21.21
N ILE A 31 -0.24 -23.15 -20.06
CA ILE A 31 -0.30 -22.24 -18.90
C ILE A 31 0.99 -22.34 -18.05
N SER A 32 1.77 -23.42 -18.21
CA SER A 32 3.05 -23.61 -17.50
C SER A 32 4.19 -22.76 -18.07
N LEU A 33 4.07 -22.23 -19.30
CA LEU A 33 5.15 -21.50 -19.98
C LEU A 33 5.02 -19.96 -19.89
N LEU A 34 3.96 -19.43 -19.25
CA LEU A 34 3.71 -17.99 -19.15
C LEU A 34 4.05 -17.37 -17.79
N LEU A 35 4.63 -18.15 -16.87
CA LEU A 35 5.03 -17.68 -15.53
C LEU A 35 6.54 -17.65 -15.27
N LEU A 36 7.36 -17.67 -16.33
CA LEU A 36 8.80 -17.37 -16.23
C LEU A 36 9.10 -16.00 -16.84
N ASN A 37 8.47 -14.97 -16.30
CA ASN A 37 8.95 -13.58 -16.42
C ASN A 37 8.64 -12.85 -15.11
N VAL A 38 9.12 -13.39 -13.99
CA VAL A 38 9.50 -12.54 -12.86
C VAL A 38 11.02 -12.56 -12.82
N ASN A 39 11.57 -11.57 -13.51
CA ASN A 39 12.95 -11.19 -13.38
C ASN A 39 13.13 -10.63 -11.96
N ALA A 40 13.43 -11.49 -11.00
CA ALA A 40 13.96 -11.06 -9.71
C ALA A 40 15.47 -10.86 -9.86
N TYR A 41 15.85 -9.81 -10.60
CA TYR A 41 17.19 -9.25 -10.54
C TYR A 41 17.26 -8.41 -9.27
N SER A 42 17.62 -9.04 -8.15
CA SER A 42 18.13 -8.32 -6.99
C SER A 42 19.54 -7.86 -7.32
N SER A 43 19.69 -6.62 -7.76
CA SER A 43 20.97 -5.94 -7.71
C SER A 43 21.26 -5.57 -6.25
N ASP A 44 21.84 -6.51 -5.51
CA ASP A 44 22.57 -6.15 -4.30
C ASP A 44 23.89 -5.54 -4.77
N SER A 45 23.91 -4.22 -4.93
CA SER A 45 25.14 -3.46 -5.09
C SER A 45 25.74 -3.26 -3.70
N ASP A 46 26.54 -4.23 -3.27
CA ASP A 46 27.32 -4.19 -2.03
C ASP A 46 28.55 -3.27 -2.17
N ASP A 47 28.39 -1.94 -2.34
CA ASP A 47 29.55 -1.04 -2.43
C ASP A 47 29.37 0.38 -1.83
N ASP A 48 28.34 0.65 -0.99
CA ASP A 48 28.31 1.92 -0.25
C ASP A 48 28.89 1.74 1.15
N GLU A 49 30.14 2.18 1.31
CA GLU A 49 30.81 2.41 2.60
C GLU A 49 29.85 3.20 3.51
N TYR A 50 29.23 2.52 4.48
CA TYR A 50 28.31 3.13 5.42
C TYR A 50 29.04 4.18 6.25
N LYS A 51 28.86 5.46 5.88
CA LYS A 51 29.38 6.61 6.62
C LYS A 51 28.30 7.08 7.60
N PRO A 52 28.48 6.91 8.93
CA PRO A 52 27.49 7.33 9.91
C PRO A 52 27.20 8.82 9.76
N GLY A 53 25.92 9.17 9.64
CA GLY A 53 25.46 10.54 9.39
C GLY A 53 25.27 10.91 7.91
N THR A 54 25.58 10.01 6.98
CA THR A 54 25.21 10.15 5.56
C THR A 54 24.03 9.27 5.24
N CYS A 55 23.11 9.80 4.43
CA CYS A 55 22.02 9.02 3.89
C CYS A 55 22.30 8.81 2.40
N SER A 56 23.15 7.82 2.11
CA SER A 56 23.47 7.36 0.76
C SER A 56 22.64 6.12 0.46
N GLY A 57 21.74 6.23 -0.52
CA GLY A 57 20.95 5.11 -1.01
C GLY A 57 19.94 5.56 -2.08
N PRO A 58 19.55 4.68 -3.02
CA PRO A 58 18.69 5.03 -4.16
C PRO A 58 17.24 5.38 -3.76
N TYR A 59 16.86 5.19 -2.50
CA TYR A 59 15.53 5.47 -1.96
C TYR A 59 15.45 6.84 -1.27
N PHE A 60 15.93 7.88 -1.96
CA PHE A 60 16.11 9.22 -1.38
C PHE A 60 14.79 9.99 -1.10
N ASP A 61 13.64 9.60 -1.67
CA ASP A 61 12.42 10.44 -1.56
C ASP A 61 11.08 9.71 -1.35
N THR A 62 11.00 8.38 -1.32
CA THR A 62 9.70 7.68 -1.45
C THR A 62 9.23 6.88 -0.24
N LEU A 63 10.10 6.43 0.67
CA LEU A 63 9.72 5.45 1.72
C LEU A 63 10.43 5.69 3.07
N GLY A 64 10.40 6.92 3.59
CA GLY A 64 10.93 7.21 4.94
C GLY A 64 12.46 7.33 5.04
N GLY A 65 13.14 7.40 3.89
CA GLY A 65 14.56 7.76 3.81
C GLY A 65 14.80 9.25 4.04
N CYS A 66 16.06 9.63 4.24
CA CYS A 66 16.45 11.03 4.37
C CYS A 66 16.23 11.76 3.04
N GLY A 67 15.40 12.80 3.05
CA GLY A 67 15.20 13.70 1.91
C GLY A 67 15.79 15.08 2.17
N LEU A 68 16.13 15.82 1.10
CA LEU A 68 16.55 17.21 1.22
C LEU A 68 15.42 18.04 1.86
N SER A 69 15.73 18.73 2.95
CA SER A 69 14.74 19.48 3.74
C SER A 69 15.25 20.87 4.16
N ASP A 70 16.26 21.38 3.47
CA ASP A 70 16.87 22.68 3.75
C ASP A 70 15.87 23.83 3.53
N ARG A 71 16.00 24.92 4.29
CA ARG A 71 15.16 26.12 4.13
C ARG A 71 15.34 26.76 2.75
N ASN A 72 16.55 26.72 2.18
CA ASN A 72 16.90 27.38 0.93
C ASN A 72 16.23 26.74 -0.30
N ILE A 73 15.77 25.49 -0.20
CA ILE A 73 15.06 24.79 -1.28
C ILE A 73 13.54 24.81 -1.10
N LYS A 74 13.04 25.44 -0.02
CA LYS A 74 11.61 25.54 0.28
C LYS A 74 11.13 26.96 0.01
N THR A 75 9.96 27.07 -0.62
CA THR A 75 9.30 28.37 -0.88
C THR A 75 7.89 28.36 -0.30
N ASN A 76 7.32 29.55 -0.03
CA ASN A 76 5.94 29.72 0.45
C ASN A 76 5.58 28.85 1.68
N LEU A 77 6.42 28.90 2.73
CA LEU A 77 6.18 28.16 3.97
C LEU A 77 4.92 28.66 4.67
N VAL A 78 3.88 27.83 4.70
CA VAL A 78 2.63 28.08 5.43
C VAL A 78 2.52 27.07 6.58
N PRO A 79 2.36 27.52 7.85
CA PRO A 79 2.10 26.62 8.96
C PRO A 79 0.81 25.82 8.75
N LEU A 80 0.80 24.56 9.20
CA LEU A 80 -0.41 23.76 9.20
C LEU A 80 -1.47 24.40 10.11
N GLN A 81 -2.68 24.56 9.56
CA GLN A 81 -3.81 25.12 10.28
C GLN A 81 -4.59 24.02 10.98
N GLU A 82 -4.92 24.27 12.26
CA GLU A 82 -5.70 23.38 13.14
C GLU A 82 -5.20 21.91 13.14
N PRO A 83 -3.88 21.65 13.26
CA PRO A 83 -3.35 20.31 13.15
C PRO A 83 -3.90 19.35 14.20
N LEU A 84 -4.16 19.83 15.43
CA LEU A 84 -4.70 18.99 16.50
C LEU A 84 -6.13 18.53 16.20
N GLU A 85 -7.00 19.44 15.74
CA GLU A 85 -8.39 19.12 15.39
C GLU A 85 -8.46 18.16 14.20
N LYS A 86 -7.66 18.41 13.15
CA LYS A 86 -7.60 17.55 11.97
C LYS A 86 -7.14 16.14 12.28
N ILE A 87 -6.12 15.98 13.13
CA ILE A 87 -5.65 14.65 13.56
C ILE A 87 -6.69 13.98 14.46
N ALA A 88 -7.36 14.73 15.34
CA ALA A 88 -8.40 14.18 16.22
C ALA A 88 -9.61 13.64 15.45
N GLY A 89 -9.83 14.08 14.20
CA GLY A 89 -10.85 13.54 13.32
C GLY A 89 -10.47 12.26 12.57
N ILE A 90 -9.25 11.73 12.75
CA ILE A 90 -8.80 10.47 12.12
C ILE A 90 -8.87 9.36 13.16
N GLU A 91 -9.55 8.26 12.81
CA GLU A 91 -9.66 7.10 13.67
C GLU A 91 -8.62 6.02 13.32
N ALA A 92 -8.15 5.31 14.33
CA ALA A 92 -7.26 4.16 14.18
C ALA A 92 -8.04 2.86 14.37
N TYR A 93 -7.84 1.92 13.46
CA TYR A 93 -8.59 0.67 13.40
C TYR A 93 -7.65 -0.52 13.49
N GLN A 94 -8.09 -1.57 14.17
CA GLN A 94 -7.62 -2.93 13.95
C GLN A 94 -8.52 -3.57 12.89
N TYR A 95 -7.93 -4.15 11.86
CA TYR A 95 -8.67 -4.76 10.76
C TYR A 95 -7.95 -6.01 10.22
N LYS A 96 -8.61 -6.70 9.29
CA LYS A 96 -8.09 -7.94 8.69
C LYS A 96 -7.98 -7.79 7.18
N ILE A 97 -6.83 -8.12 6.62
CA ILE A 97 -6.63 -8.18 5.17
C ILE A 97 -6.61 -9.64 4.74
N PRO A 98 -7.43 -10.04 3.74
CA PRO A 98 -7.36 -11.38 3.18
C PRO A 98 -6.08 -11.56 2.36
N TYR A 99 -5.44 -12.71 2.48
CA TYR A 99 -4.35 -13.12 1.61
C TYR A 99 -4.50 -14.60 1.22
N LEU A 100 -4.02 -14.95 0.02
CA LEU A 100 -3.99 -16.33 -0.44
C LEU A 100 -2.73 -17.01 0.07
N ASP A 101 -2.88 -18.06 0.86
CA ASP A 101 -1.78 -18.95 1.21
C ASP A 101 -1.57 -19.96 0.07
N TYR A 102 -0.50 -19.77 -0.70
CA TYR A 102 -0.17 -20.61 -1.85
C TYR A 102 0.23 -22.04 -1.47
N SER A 103 0.60 -22.29 -0.21
CA SER A 103 0.98 -23.64 0.26
C SER A 103 -0.25 -24.53 0.50
N THR A 104 -1.32 -23.94 1.02
CA THR A 104 -2.57 -24.65 1.35
C THR A 104 -3.68 -24.37 0.34
N LEU A 105 -3.49 -23.41 -0.57
CA LEU A 105 -4.51 -22.87 -1.48
C LEU A 105 -5.78 -22.39 -0.74
N THR A 106 -5.60 -21.83 0.47
CA THR A 106 -6.68 -21.30 1.30
C THR A 106 -6.59 -19.77 1.46
N ILE A 107 -7.75 -19.12 1.65
CA ILE A 107 -7.80 -17.70 2.01
C ILE A 107 -7.68 -17.58 3.51
N ASN A 108 -6.63 -16.90 3.96
CA ASN A 108 -6.40 -16.57 5.36
C ASN A 108 -6.50 -15.06 5.58
N PHE A 109 -6.53 -14.65 6.84
CA PHE A 109 -6.66 -13.26 7.23
C PHE A 109 -5.46 -12.84 8.06
N LYS A 110 -4.82 -11.75 7.67
CA LYS A 110 -3.76 -11.10 8.44
C LYS A 110 -4.36 -9.97 9.25
N GLU A 111 -4.15 -9.96 10.57
CA GLU A 111 -4.53 -8.84 11.43
C GLU A 111 -3.53 -7.69 11.28
N GLU A 112 -4.04 -6.48 11.17
CA GLU A 112 -3.27 -5.25 10.98
C GLU A 112 -3.88 -4.13 11.80
N ILE A 113 -3.10 -3.08 12.06
CA ILE A 113 -3.56 -1.83 12.66
C ILE A 113 -3.20 -0.69 11.71
N GLY A 114 -4.10 0.27 11.55
CA GLY A 114 -3.83 1.44 10.71
C GLY A 114 -5.03 2.38 10.63
N VAL A 115 -5.00 3.26 9.64
CA VAL A 115 -6.02 4.28 9.40
C VAL A 115 -6.71 4.04 8.06
N VAL A 116 -7.92 4.58 7.90
CA VAL A 116 -8.65 4.53 6.62
C VAL A 116 -8.17 5.65 5.71
N ALA A 117 -7.72 5.30 4.50
CA ALA A 117 -7.13 6.27 3.56
C ALA A 117 -8.08 7.40 3.15
N GLN A 118 -9.38 7.14 3.12
CA GLN A 118 -10.42 8.10 2.79
C GLN A 118 -10.55 9.18 3.86
N GLU A 119 -10.55 8.81 5.14
CA GLU A 119 -10.58 9.76 6.27
C GLU A 119 -9.34 10.64 6.27
N VAL A 120 -8.17 10.04 6.07
CA VAL A 120 -6.91 10.79 5.96
C VAL A 120 -6.95 11.74 4.77
N LYS A 121 -7.56 11.36 3.65
CA LYS A 121 -7.63 12.18 2.44
C LYS A 121 -8.45 13.46 2.62
N GLU A 122 -9.51 13.42 3.42
CA GLU A 122 -10.34 14.58 3.74
C GLU A 122 -9.52 15.67 4.46
N VAL A 123 -8.63 15.28 5.38
CA VAL A 123 -7.87 16.22 6.23
C VAL A 123 -6.47 16.54 5.69
N TYR A 124 -5.75 15.53 5.17
CA TYR A 124 -4.37 15.61 4.69
C TYR A 124 -4.20 14.87 3.35
N PRO A 125 -4.75 15.41 2.25
CA PRO A 125 -4.71 14.75 0.94
C PRO A 125 -3.30 14.48 0.43
N LEU A 126 -2.30 15.30 0.81
CA LEU A 126 -0.89 15.11 0.44
C LEU A 126 -0.24 13.89 1.10
N ALA A 127 -0.85 13.33 2.15
CA ALA A 127 -0.41 12.10 2.80
C ALA A 127 -1.04 10.84 2.16
N VAL A 128 -1.90 10.98 1.15
CA VAL A 128 -2.57 9.86 0.49
C VAL A 128 -2.12 9.82 -0.97
N TYR A 129 -1.79 8.62 -1.46
CA TYR A 129 -1.54 8.38 -2.88
C TYR A 129 -2.65 7.52 -3.47
N GLN A 130 -2.85 7.65 -4.77
CA GLN A 130 -3.83 6.88 -5.52
C GLN A 130 -3.12 5.99 -6.52
N ASP A 131 -3.32 4.68 -6.38
CA ASP A 131 -2.96 3.71 -7.41
C ASP A 131 -4.04 3.78 -8.49
N ARG A 132 -3.70 4.38 -9.64
CA ARG A 132 -4.65 4.59 -10.74
C ARG A 132 -5.06 3.28 -11.42
N GLU A 133 -4.16 2.30 -11.45
CA GLU A 133 -4.42 1.01 -12.09
C GLU A 133 -5.38 0.18 -11.24
N LYS A 134 -5.12 0.12 -9.93
CA LYS A 134 -5.94 -0.65 -8.99
C LYS A 134 -7.17 0.10 -8.48
N ARG A 135 -7.25 1.41 -8.73
CA ARG A 135 -8.28 2.33 -8.18
C ARG A 135 -8.36 2.27 -6.64
N LEU A 136 -7.24 2.04 -5.98
CA LEU A 136 -7.12 2.00 -4.53
C LEU A 136 -6.37 3.23 -4.01
N LEU A 137 -6.64 3.59 -2.76
CA LEU A 137 -5.91 4.61 -2.03
C LEU A 137 -4.93 3.95 -1.08
N GLY A 138 -3.75 4.54 -0.95
CA GLY A 138 -2.74 4.16 0.04
C GLY A 138 -2.31 5.37 0.86
N VAL A 139 -1.91 5.12 2.11
CA VAL A 139 -1.48 6.15 3.04
C VAL A 139 0.05 6.17 3.10
N ASN A 140 0.64 7.35 2.96
CA ASN A 140 2.05 7.60 3.22
C ASN A 140 2.21 7.98 4.70
N TYR A 141 2.50 6.97 5.52
CA TYR A 141 2.68 7.15 6.97
C TYR A 141 3.85 8.08 7.32
N SER A 142 4.91 8.14 6.52
CA SER A 142 6.01 9.08 6.74
C SER A 142 5.56 10.54 6.64
N ARG A 143 4.59 10.84 5.75
CA ARG A 143 4.00 12.18 5.64
C ARG A 143 3.04 12.51 6.78
N LEU A 144 2.44 11.51 7.44
CA LEU A 144 1.57 11.72 8.60
C LEU A 144 2.33 12.10 9.88
N VAL A 145 3.63 11.85 9.95
CA VAL A 145 4.45 12.27 11.10
C VAL A 145 4.50 13.81 11.22
N VAL A 146 4.51 14.53 10.10
CA VAL A 146 4.58 16.00 10.09
C VAL A 146 3.37 16.68 10.75
N PRO A 147 2.11 16.36 10.41
CA PRO A 147 0.96 16.92 11.11
C PRO A 147 0.88 16.47 12.58
N LEU A 148 1.37 15.29 12.94
CA LEU A 148 1.47 14.87 14.35
C LEU A 148 2.42 15.78 15.14
N ILE A 149 3.59 16.14 14.60
CA ILE A 149 4.51 17.10 15.23
C ILE A 149 3.80 18.45 15.44
N ALA A 150 3.07 18.93 14.42
CA ALA A 150 2.34 20.18 14.51
C ALA A 150 1.22 20.13 15.57
N ALA A 151 0.49 19.01 15.66
CA ALA A 151 -0.56 18.79 16.64
C ALA A 151 0.00 18.76 18.08
N VAL A 152 1.12 18.08 18.31
CA VAL A 152 1.79 18.06 19.64
C VAL A 152 2.26 19.46 20.04
N ASN A 153 2.83 20.23 19.12
CA ASN A 153 3.24 21.61 19.39
C ASN A 153 2.04 22.51 19.70
N GLU A 154 0.91 22.33 19.01
CA GLU A 154 -0.33 23.05 19.30
C GLU A 154 -0.90 22.65 20.66
N LEU A 155 -0.89 21.35 20.99
CA LEU A 155 -1.33 20.81 22.26
C LEU A 155 -0.49 21.37 23.42
N ASN A 156 0.83 21.38 23.30
CA ASN A 156 1.72 21.93 24.33
C ASN A 156 1.42 23.43 24.59
N LYS A 157 1.20 24.22 23.54
CA LYS A 157 0.78 25.63 23.69
C LYS A 157 -0.59 25.80 24.35
N LYS A 158 -1.51 24.85 24.15
CA LYS A 158 -2.80 24.83 24.84
C LYS A 158 -2.61 24.52 26.33
N VAL A 159 -1.77 23.55 26.66
CA VAL A 159 -1.41 23.20 28.05
C VAL A 159 -0.79 24.40 28.77
N GLU A 160 0.25 25.02 28.20
CA GLU A 160 0.92 26.20 28.79
C GLU A 160 -0.06 27.36 29.04
N ARG A 161 -1.00 27.60 28.12
CA ARG A 161 -2.06 28.61 28.32
C ARG A 161 -2.98 28.26 29.47
N LEU A 162 -3.41 27.00 29.57
CA LEU A 162 -4.31 26.54 30.63
C LEU A 162 -3.62 26.60 32.00
N GLU A 163 -2.36 26.19 32.08
CA GLU A 163 -1.57 26.30 33.32
C GLU A 163 -1.44 27.76 33.79
N LYS A 164 -1.19 28.69 32.85
CA LYS A 164 -1.14 30.11 33.17
C LYS A 164 -2.48 30.65 33.67
N GLN A 165 -3.59 30.27 33.03
CA GLN A 165 -4.94 30.67 33.47
C GLN A 165 -5.26 30.14 34.87
N LEU A 166 -4.86 28.91 35.18
CA LEU A 166 -5.03 28.34 36.51
C LEU A 166 -4.21 29.07 37.57
N GLU A 167 -2.98 29.47 37.26
CA GLU A 167 -2.16 30.27 38.17
C GLU A 167 -2.75 31.66 38.41
N GLU A 168 -3.28 32.31 37.37
CA GLU A 168 -3.98 33.59 37.48
C GLU A 168 -5.23 33.47 38.37
N GLN A 169 -6.06 32.45 38.16
CA GLN A 169 -7.25 32.18 38.98
C GLN A 169 -6.92 31.86 40.44
N ARG A 170 -5.83 31.14 40.70
CA ARG A 170 -5.40 30.81 42.07
C ARG A 170 -4.91 32.04 42.84
N ASN A 171 -4.43 33.05 42.12
CA ASN A 171 -3.88 34.29 42.69
C ASN A 171 -4.90 35.43 42.73
N GLU A 172 -6.17 35.19 42.35
CA GLU A 172 -7.26 36.13 42.64
C GLU A 172 -7.58 36.13 44.15
N PRO A 173 -7.60 37.30 44.81
CA PRO A 173 -7.82 37.42 46.26
C PRO A 173 -9.26 37.20 46.72
#